data_AF-A0A955UFT3-F1
#
_entry.id   AF-A0A955UFT3-F1
#
_cell.length_a   1.000
_cell.length_b   1.000
_cell.length_c   1.000
_cell.angle_alpha   90.00
_cell.angle_beta   90.00
_cell.angle_gamma   90.00
#
_symmetry.space_group_name_H-M   'P 1'
#
loop_
_entity.id
_entity.type
_entity.pdbx_description
1 polymer ?
#
loop_
_entity_poly.entity_id
_entity_poly.type
_entity_poly.pdbx_seq_one_letter_code
_entity_poly.pdbx_strand_id
1 'polypeptide(L)'
;MKKASVTKTKKGTSLEQLIRSLERALSPKKDIKIESPKRFPDKTTGKLREHDVVLTVEHGHHPLIIAIECRDRSRPITVDQVEGFWAKCQHTGINQWSAPRILDQRYVRFSST
;
A
#
# COMPACT_ATOMS: atom_id res chain seq x y z
N MET A 1 34.57 -1.04 -22.28
CA MET A 1 33.66 -1.88 -21.46
C MET A 1 33.06 -1.02 -20.36
N LYS A 2 31.74 -0.75 -20.36
CA LYS A 2 31.09 0.03 -19.31
C LYS A 2 30.97 -0.84 -18.06
N LYS A 3 31.61 -0.46 -16.95
CA LYS A 3 31.39 -1.11 -15.65
C LYS A 3 29.95 -0.87 -15.25
N ALA A 4 29.17 -1.93 -15.06
CA ALA A 4 27.86 -1.83 -14.43
C ALA A 4 28.07 -1.29 -13.01
N SER A 5 27.48 -0.13 -12.70
CA SER A 5 27.42 0.37 -11.33
C SER A 5 26.55 -0.59 -10.53
N VAL A 6 27.16 -1.36 -9.62
CA VAL A 6 26.41 -2.15 -8.65
C VAL A 6 25.67 -1.17 -7.75
N THR A 7 24.39 -0.95 -8.03
CA THR A 7 23.50 -0.18 -7.16
C THR A 7 23.38 -0.96 -5.85
N LYS A 8 23.84 -0.36 -4.75
CA LYS A 8 23.72 -0.90 -3.40
C LYS A 8 22.24 -1.14 -3.10
N THR A 9 21.79 -2.39 -3.21
CA THR A 9 20.42 -2.78 -2.88
C THR A 9 20.17 -2.40 -1.42
N LYS A 10 19.12 -1.60 -1.17
CA LYS A 10 18.77 -1.23 0.21
C LYS A 10 18.42 -2.52 0.97
N LYS A 11 18.84 -2.58 2.24
CA LYS A 11 18.44 -3.67 3.13
C LYS A 11 16.89 -3.69 3.20
N GLY A 12 16.27 -4.83 2.88
CA GLY A 12 14.81 -4.98 2.85
C GLY A 12 14.22 -5.15 1.44
N THR A 13 14.87 -4.61 0.40
CA THR A 13 14.31 -4.62 -0.96
C THR A 13 14.14 -6.02 -1.55
N SER A 14 14.96 -7.00 -1.15
CA SER A 14 14.78 -8.40 -1.60
C SER A 14 13.47 -9.01 -1.10
N LEU A 15 13.06 -8.69 0.13
CA LEU A 15 11.79 -9.15 0.69
C LEU A 15 10.61 -8.48 -0.03
N GLU A 16 10.71 -7.17 -0.29
CA GLU A 16 9.70 -6.43 -1.06
C GLU A 16 9.48 -7.04 -2.46
N GLN A 17 10.56 -7.34 -3.18
CA GLN A 17 10.47 -7.97 -4.51
C GLN A 17 9.95 -9.40 -4.45
N LEU A 18 10.28 -10.16 -3.41
CA LEU A 18 9.73 -11.50 -3.19
C LEU A 18 8.21 -11.43 -2.99
N ILE A 19 7.74 -10.58 -2.07
CA ILE A 19 6.29 -10.41 -1.82
C ILE A 19 5.58 -9.97 -3.10
N ARG A 20 6.11 -8.97 -3.82
CA ARG A 20 5.56 -8.58 -5.12
C ARG A 20 5.44 -9.75 -6.10
N SER A 21 6.45 -10.62 -6.15
CA SER A 21 6.49 -11.76 -7.07
C SER A 21 5.48 -12.84 -6.66
N LEU A 22 5.34 -13.10 -5.36
CA LEU A 22 4.34 -14.02 -4.81
C LEU A 22 2.92 -13.51 -5.09
N GLU A 23 2.63 -12.24 -4.79
CA GLU A 23 1.32 -11.65 -5.06
C GLU A 23 0.96 -11.72 -6.55
N ARG A 24 1.94 -11.49 -7.44
CA ARG A 24 1.76 -11.63 -8.89
C ARG A 24 1.47 -13.06 -9.33
N ALA A 25 2.14 -14.05 -8.73
CA ALA A 25 1.96 -15.46 -9.07
C ALA A 25 0.64 -16.00 -8.53
N LEU A 26 0.18 -15.51 -7.37
CA LEU A 26 -1.02 -15.98 -6.69
C LEU A 26 -2.29 -15.23 -7.12
N SER A 27 -2.17 -14.03 -7.70
CA SER A 27 -3.32 -13.25 -8.18
C SER A 27 -3.87 -13.84 -9.48
N PRO A 28 -5.02 -14.53 -9.47
CA PRO A 28 -5.56 -15.21 -10.65
C PRO A 28 -6.33 -14.26 -11.58
N LYS A 29 -6.53 -12.99 -11.17
CA LYS A 29 -7.37 -12.00 -11.85
C LYS A 29 -6.54 -10.82 -12.36
N LYS A 30 -6.92 -10.30 -13.53
CA LYS A 30 -6.31 -9.11 -14.16
C LYS A 30 -6.59 -7.80 -13.43
N ASP A 31 -7.49 -7.82 -12.44
CA ASP A 31 -8.04 -6.64 -11.79
C ASP A 31 -7.19 -6.15 -10.60
N ILE A 32 -5.99 -6.70 -10.42
CA ILE A 32 -5.08 -6.38 -9.32
C ILE A 32 -3.82 -5.73 -9.86
N LYS A 33 -3.62 -4.45 -9.53
CA LYS A 33 -2.39 -3.72 -9.79
C LYS A 33 -1.46 -3.84 -8.58
N ILE A 34 -0.26 -4.38 -8.78
CA ILE A 34 0.73 -4.60 -7.72
C ILE A 34 1.95 -3.70 -7.96
N GLU A 35 2.27 -2.84 -6.98
CA GLU A 35 3.35 -1.85 -7.03
C GLU A 35 4.30 -2.01 -5.84
N SER A 36 5.61 -1.88 -6.06
CA SER A 36 6.63 -1.96 -5.00
C SER A 36 7.94 -1.27 -5.42
N PRO A 37 8.43 -0.27 -4.66
CA PRO A 37 7.69 0.49 -3.64
C PRO A 37 6.64 1.41 -4.27
N LYS A 38 5.67 1.88 -3.48
CA LYS A 38 4.73 2.94 -3.89
C LYS A 38 4.71 4.07 -2.86
N ARG A 39 4.66 5.31 -3.34
CA ARG A 39 4.63 6.50 -2.49
C ARG A 39 3.30 7.20 -2.58
N PHE A 40 2.78 7.62 -1.42
CA PHE A 40 1.55 8.40 -1.29
C PHE A 40 1.83 9.70 -0.53
N PRO A 41 1.17 10.81 -0.88
CA PRO A 41 1.26 12.03 -0.08
C PRO A 41 0.59 11.82 1.28
N ASP A 42 1.29 12.21 2.34
CA ASP A 42 0.71 12.35 3.67
C ASP A 42 -0.28 13.52 3.67
N LYS A 43 -1.50 13.31 4.14
CA LYS A 43 -2.59 14.30 4.08
C LYS A 43 -2.32 15.57 4.87
N THR A 44 -1.54 15.46 5.95
CA THR A 44 -1.29 16.58 6.85
C THR A 44 -0.08 17.37 6.39
N THR A 45 0.96 16.69 5.92
CA THR A 45 2.26 17.32 5.61
C THR A 45 2.51 17.49 4.11
N GLY A 46 1.75 16.83 3.25
CA GLY A 46 1.98 16.78 1.80
C GLY A 46 3.22 15.98 1.37
N LYS A 47 4.04 15.52 2.33
CA LYS A 47 5.27 14.78 2.04
C LYS A 47 4.96 13.37 1.55
N LEU A 48 5.73 12.89 0.58
CA LEU A 48 5.59 11.53 0.07
C LEU A 48 6.10 10.52 1.11
N ARG A 49 5.24 9.55 1.46
CA ARG A 49 5.55 8.42 2.35
C ARG A 49 5.52 7.13 1.57
N GLU A 50 6.53 6.29 1.81
CA GLU A 50 6.73 5.03 1.12
C GLU A 50 5.97 3.89 1.83
N HIS A 51 5.37 3.04 1.00
CA HIS A 51 4.83 1.73 1.37
C HIS A 51 5.54 0.68 0.52
N ASP A 52 5.89 -0.43 1.15
CA ASP A 52 6.79 -1.43 0.60
C ASP A 52 6.16 -2.17 -0.58
N VAL A 53 4.93 -2.65 -0.41
CA VAL A 53 4.11 -3.23 -1.48
C VAL A 53 2.69 -2.71 -1.36
N VAL A 54 2.09 -2.36 -2.49
CA VAL A 54 0.71 -1.87 -2.58
C VAL A 54 -0.05 -2.61 -3.67
N LEU A 55 -1.21 -3.12 -3.30
CA LEU A 55 -2.17 -3.76 -4.20
C LEU A 55 -3.32 -2.79 -4.40
N THR A 56 -3.73 -2.57 -5.64
CA THR A 56 -4.97 -1.87 -5.99
C THR A 56 -5.86 -2.89 -6.67
N VAL A 57 -6.94 -3.28 -6.02
CA VAL A 57 -7.90 -4.26 -6.52
C VAL A 57 -9.12 -3.48 -6.98
N GLU A 58 -9.43 -3.58 -8.27
CA GLU A 58 -10.68 -3.04 -8.80
C GLU A 58 -11.82 -4.02 -8.46
N HIS A 59 -12.74 -3.61 -7.59
CA HIS A 59 -13.90 -4.42 -7.21
C HIS A 59 -15.20 -3.66 -7.48
N GLY A 60 -15.87 -3.96 -8.59
CA GLY A 60 -17.08 -3.26 -9.00
C GLY A 60 -16.82 -1.77 -9.25
N HIS A 61 -17.56 -0.89 -8.58
CA HIS A 61 -17.39 0.57 -8.69
C HIS A 61 -16.28 1.13 -7.81
N HIS A 62 -15.52 0.25 -7.15
CA HIS A 62 -14.85 0.58 -5.91
C HIS A 62 -13.41 0.05 -5.86
N PRO A 63 -12.38 0.91 -5.91
CA PRO A 63 -11.00 0.46 -5.77
C PRO A 63 -10.67 0.18 -4.30
N LEU A 64 -10.15 -1.02 -4.02
CA LEU A 64 -9.57 -1.38 -2.72
C LEU A 64 -8.05 -1.22 -2.78
N ILE A 65 -7.48 -0.43 -1.88
CA ILE A 65 -6.03 -0.24 -1.75
C ILE A 65 -5.55 -0.99 -0.52
N ILE A 66 -4.64 -1.94 -0.71
CA ILE A 66 -4.03 -2.74 0.36
C ILE A 66 -2.55 -2.40 0.40
N ALA A 67 -2.05 -1.95 1.56
CA ALA A 67 -0.62 -1.82 1.80
C ALA A 67 -0.09 -2.99 2.62
N ILE A 68 1.11 -3.45 2.25
CA ILE A 68 1.86 -4.46 2.97
C ILE A 68 3.19 -3.84 3.37
N GLU A 69 3.53 -3.91 4.66
CA GLU A 69 4.83 -3.51 5.19
C GLU A 69 5.67 -4.77 5.44
N CYS A 70 6.89 -4.78 4.91
CA CYS A 70 7.86 -5.85 5.09
C CYS A 70 8.69 -5.59 6.35
N ARG A 71 8.68 -6.53 7.30
CA ARG A 71 9.47 -6.44 8.54
C ARG A 71 10.31 -7.70 8.74
N ASP A 72 11.56 -7.48 9.16
CA ASP A 72 12.49 -8.54 9.53
C ASP A 72 12.06 -9.15 10.87
N ARG A 73 11.67 -10.43 10.87
CA ARG A 73 11.22 -11.17 12.06
C ARG A 73 12.37 -11.80 12.86
N SER A 74 13.63 -11.48 12.57
CA SER A 74 14.75 -11.79 13.49
C SER A 74 14.58 -11.13 14.87
N ARG A 75 13.65 -10.18 14.98
CA ARG A 75 13.20 -9.58 16.23
C ARG A 75 11.67 -9.60 16.31
N PRO A 76 11.08 -9.69 17.51
CA PRO A 76 9.64 -9.53 17.68
C PRO A 76 9.17 -8.18 17.14
N ILE A 77 8.00 -8.18 16.50
CA ILE A 77 7.31 -6.96 16.08
C ILE A 77 6.63 -6.37 17.31
N THR A 78 6.86 -5.08 17.56
CA THR A 78 6.24 -4.38 18.70
C THR A 78 4.88 -3.83 18.34
N VAL A 79 4.05 -3.55 19.34
CA VAL A 79 2.75 -2.87 19.16
C VAL A 79 2.94 -1.52 18.48
N ASP A 80 3.93 -0.73 18.93
CA ASP A 80 4.25 0.57 18.32
C ASP A 80 4.57 0.49 16.82
N GLN A 81 5.17 -0.62 16.36
CA GLN A 81 5.43 -0.83 14.93
C GLN A 81 4.14 -1.07 14.15
N VAL A 82 3.21 -1.84 14.72
CA VAL A 82 1.89 -2.10 14.14
C VAL A 82 1.06 -0.82 14.12
N GLU A 83 0.99 -0.11 15.25
CA GLU A 83 0.25 1.15 15.38
C GLU A 83 0.86 2.26 14.50
N GLY A 84 2.19 2.33 14.40
CA GLY A 84 2.88 3.25 13.51
C GLY A 84 2.57 2.97 12.04
N PHE A 85 2.46 1.70 11.65
CA PHE A 85 2.01 1.33 10.30
C PHE A 85 0.54 1.69 10.07
N TRP A 86 -0.34 1.40 11.03
CA TRP A 86 -1.75 1.77 10.98
C TRP A 86 -1.93 3.30 10.82
N ALA A 87 -1.22 4.10 11.63
CA ALA A 87 -1.24 5.55 11.54
C ALA A 87 -0.67 6.06 10.20
N LYS A 88 0.37 5.40 9.67
CA LYS A 88 0.87 5.68 8.31
C LYS A 88 -0.25 5.49 7.28
N CYS A 89 -1.00 4.39 7.34
CA CYS A 89 -2.13 4.14 6.45
C CYS A 89 -3.23 5.22 6.57
N GLN A 90 -3.57 5.65 7.79
CA GLN A 90 -4.50 6.78 8.04
C GLN A 90 -4.06 8.05 7.31
N HIS A 91 -2.80 8.42 7.47
CA HIS A 91 -2.26 9.66 6.91
C HIS A 91 -2.10 9.59 5.38
N THR A 92 -1.87 8.40 4.81
CA THR A 92 -1.75 8.24 3.35
C THR A 92 -3.05 7.86 2.65
N GLY A 93 -4.13 7.63 3.40
CA GLY A 93 -5.46 7.32 2.86
C GLY A 93 -5.63 5.92 2.29
N ILE A 94 -4.80 4.97 2.72
CA ILE A 94 -4.91 3.57 2.28
C ILE A 94 -6.09 2.86 2.94
N ASN A 95 -6.48 3.32 4.13
CA ASN A 95 -7.63 2.82 4.86
C ASN A 95 -8.91 3.65 4.59
N GLN A 96 -8.85 4.62 3.68
CA GLN A 96 -9.98 5.48 3.37
C GLN A 96 -10.56 5.11 2.03
N TRP A 97 -11.89 5.05 2.01
CA TRP A 97 -12.68 4.97 0.81
C TRP A 97 -12.34 6.16 -0.12
N SER A 98 -11.45 5.95 -1.09
CA SER A 98 -11.22 6.93 -2.15
C SER A 98 -12.17 6.63 -3.30
N ALA A 99 -13.44 7.05 -3.16
CA ALA A 99 -14.20 7.35 -4.36
C ALA A 99 -13.38 8.36 -5.19
N PRO A 100 -13.31 8.25 -6.52
CA PRO A 100 -12.86 9.38 -7.32
C PRO A 100 -13.66 10.60 -6.87
N ARG A 101 -12.99 11.75 -6.71
CA ARG A 101 -13.61 13.04 -6.38
C ARG A 101 -14.63 13.41 -7.45
N ILE A 102 -15.80 12.82 -7.39
CA ILE A 102 -17.04 13.42 -7.88
C ILE A 102 -17.57 14.13 -6.65
N LEU A 103 -17.57 15.46 -6.72
CA LEU A 103 -18.29 16.32 -5.81
C LEU A 103 -19.78 15.94 -5.89
N ASP A 104 -20.23 14.99 -5.08
CA ASP A 104 -21.63 14.87 -4.71
C ASP A 104 -21.71 14.29 -3.29
N GLN A 105 -21.82 15.19 -2.31
CA GLN A 105 -22.20 14.83 -0.95
C GLN A 105 -23.65 14.33 -0.97
N ARG A 106 -23.86 13.03 -1.22
CA ARG A 106 -25.13 12.39 -0.82
C ARG A 106 -24.90 11.49 0.38
N TYR A 107 -25.33 12.02 1.51
CA TYR A 107 -25.52 11.33 2.77
C TYR A 107 -26.58 10.24 2.57
N VAL A 108 -26.18 8.97 2.47
CA VAL A 108 -27.14 7.85 2.45
C VAL A 108 -27.41 7.45 3.90
N ARG A 109 -28.58 7.85 4.42
CA ARG A 109 -29.12 7.41 5.71
C ARG A 109 -29.83 6.08 5.50
N PHE A 110 -29.30 4.99 6.04
CA PHE A 110 -30.04 3.72 6.10
C PHE A 110 -31.11 3.85 7.21
N SER A 111 -32.39 3.81 6.85
CA SER A 111 -33.48 3.51 7.77
C SER A 111 -33.72 2.01 7.72
N SER A 112 -33.53 1.33 8.85
CA SER A 112 -33.98 -0.05 9.04
C SER A 112 -35.49 -0.08 9.12
N THR A 113 -36.13 -0.84 8.24
CA THR A 113 -37.42 -1.48 8.51
C THR A 113 -37.18 -2.86 9.08
#